data_AF-A0AAN8IF91-F1
#
_entry.id   AF-A0AAN8IF91-F1
#
_cell.length_a   1.000
_cell.length_b   1.000
_cell.length_c   1.000
_cell.angle_alpha   90.00
_cell.angle_beta   90.00
_cell.angle_gamma   90.00
#
_symmetry.space_group_name_H-M   'P 1'
#
loop_
_entity.id
_entity.type
_entity.pdbx_description
1 polymer ?
#
loop_
_entity_poly.entity_id
_entity_poly.type
_entity_poly.pdbx_seq_one_letter_code
_entity_poly.pdbx_strand_id
1 'polypeptide(L)'
;CYLFVAEPQPFGLAESACVLNKGHLVSVMNGFENAMLADGGWTSVSCSNPSPFICAIPEDAHPAYTCPTCATPTCPSPPPRPYYCESEWTYFEHTQSCYRRFFDATFDDAEEICVSEGGHLTSIWSSAENDFVVGTELCSINVHMSFLQMKRFHRYQE
;
A
#
# COMPACT_ATOMS: atom_id res chain seq x y z
N CYS A 1 -11.22 -16.24 5.27
CA CYS A 1 -11.58 -16.99 6.51
C CYS A 1 -10.39 -17.02 7.46
N TYR A 2 -10.63 -17.16 8.77
CA TYR A 2 -9.55 -17.28 9.78
C TYR A 2 -9.62 -18.62 10.52
N LEU A 3 -8.47 -19.23 10.76
CA LEU A 3 -8.32 -20.45 11.55
C LEU A 3 -7.47 -20.15 12.79
N PHE A 4 -8.05 -20.30 13.97
CA PHE A 4 -7.35 -20.13 15.25
C PHE A 4 -6.72 -21.46 15.67
N VAL A 5 -5.40 -21.50 15.77
CA VAL A 5 -4.65 -22.68 16.18
C VAL A 5 -4.10 -22.46 17.58
N ALA A 6 -4.67 -23.17 18.55
CA ALA A 6 -4.29 -23.06 19.96
C ALA A 6 -2.95 -23.74 20.27
N GLU A 7 -2.52 -24.70 19.45
CA GLU A 7 -1.27 -25.43 19.67
C GLU A 7 -0.06 -24.52 19.40
N PRO A 8 0.77 -24.21 20.40
CA PRO A 8 1.85 -23.24 20.23
C PRO A 8 2.94 -23.76 19.30
N GLN A 9 3.34 -22.94 18.33
CA GLN A 9 4.43 -23.26 17.41
C GLN A 9 5.37 -22.06 17.24
N PRO A 10 6.68 -22.30 17.02
CA PRO A 10 7.59 -21.27 16.54
C PRO A 10 7.11 -20.72 15.19
N PHE A 11 7.46 -19.47 14.88
CA PHE A 11 6.94 -18.74 13.72
C PHE A 11 7.05 -19.52 12.39
N GLY A 12 8.20 -20.15 12.12
CA GLY A 12 8.42 -20.89 10.87
C GLY A 12 7.55 -22.16 10.73
N LEU A 13 7.25 -22.83 11.84
CA LEU A 13 6.36 -24.00 11.84
C LEU A 13 4.89 -23.58 11.76
N ALA A 14 4.53 -22.46 12.39
CA ALA A 14 3.20 -21.87 12.30
C ALA A 14 2.85 -21.50 10.85
N GLU A 15 3.76 -20.84 10.12
CA GLU A 15 3.58 -20.54 8.69
C GLU A 15 3.38 -21.80 7.85
N SER A 16 4.24 -22.80 8.06
CA SER A 16 4.12 -24.10 7.36
C SER A 16 2.78 -24.78 7.62
N ALA A 17 2.25 -24.68 8.84
CA ALA A 17 0.94 -25.21 9.21
C ALA A 17 -0.22 -24.45 8.53
N CYS A 18 -0.10 -23.14 8.38
CA CYS A 18 -1.10 -22.34 7.65
C CYS A 18 -1.08 -22.64 6.14
N VAL A 19 0.10 -22.81 5.55
CA VAL A 19 0.26 -23.22 4.14
C VAL A 19 -0.37 -24.58 3.87
N LEU A 20 -0.26 -25.53 4.80
CA LEU A 20 -0.93 -26.83 4.69
C LEU A 20 -2.46 -26.70 4.61
N ASN A 21 -3.03 -25.64 5.21
CA ASN A 21 -4.45 -25.31 5.16
C ASN A 21 -4.81 -24.38 3.99
N LYS A 22 -3.94 -24.28 2.96
CA LYS A 22 -4.09 -23.38 1.80
C LYS A 22 -4.21 -21.90 2.17
N GLY A 23 -3.63 -21.51 3.30
CA GLY A 23 -3.58 -20.13 3.75
C GLY A 23 -2.16 -19.69 4.07
N HIS A 24 -2.04 -18.57 4.74
CA HIS A 24 -0.80 -18.06 5.31
C HIS A 24 -1.06 -17.60 6.75
N LEU A 25 -0.02 -17.25 7.50
CA LEU A 25 -0.22 -16.49 8.74
C LEU A 25 -1.03 -15.23 8.47
N VAL A 26 -1.87 -14.84 9.43
CA VAL A 26 -2.78 -13.71 9.27
C VAL A 26 -2.05 -12.39 8.99
N SER A 27 -2.54 -11.66 8.00
CA SER A 27 -2.13 -10.29 7.72
C SER A 27 -3.27 -9.34 8.11
N VAL A 28 -3.09 -8.53 9.15
CA VAL A 28 -4.11 -7.59 9.60
C VAL A 28 -3.94 -6.24 8.92
N MET A 29 -4.89 -5.86 8.07
CA MET A 29 -4.77 -4.71 7.18
C MET A 29 -5.57 -3.47 7.63
N ASN A 30 -6.52 -3.63 8.55
CA ASN A 30 -7.34 -2.51 9.02
C ASN A 30 -7.85 -2.72 10.46
N GLY A 31 -8.44 -1.66 11.02
CA GLY A 31 -8.93 -1.66 12.40
C GLY A 31 -10.13 -2.59 12.63
N PHE A 32 -10.95 -2.83 11.61
CA PHE A 32 -12.09 -3.77 11.70
C PHE A 32 -11.59 -5.21 11.85
N GLU A 33 -10.61 -5.61 11.03
CA GLU A 33 -9.96 -6.92 11.12
C GLU A 33 -9.23 -7.07 12.46
N ASN A 34 -8.51 -6.03 12.90
CA ASN A 34 -7.83 -6.05 14.20
C ASN A 34 -8.80 -6.29 15.37
N ALA A 35 -9.93 -5.57 15.38
CA ALA A 35 -10.97 -5.72 16.42
C ALA A 35 -11.63 -7.10 16.44
N MET A 36 -11.63 -7.81 15.30
CA MET A 36 -12.21 -9.15 15.21
C MET A 36 -11.25 -10.25 15.69
N LEU A 37 -9.94 -10.06 15.53
CA LEU A 37 -8.94 -11.12 15.76
C LEU A 37 -8.36 -11.13 17.18
N ALA A 38 -8.31 -9.98 17.87
CA ALA A 38 -7.76 -9.91 19.21
C ALA A 38 -8.26 -8.67 19.99
N ASP A 39 -8.45 -8.83 21.31
CA ASP A 39 -8.51 -7.73 22.27
C ASP A 39 -7.06 -7.30 22.62
N GLY A 40 -6.39 -6.54 21.76
CA GLY A 40 -5.03 -6.07 22.06
C GLY A 40 -4.26 -5.40 20.93
N GLY A 41 -3.06 -4.93 21.28
CA GLY A 41 -2.07 -4.38 20.35
C GLY A 41 -0.98 -5.39 19.99
N TRP A 42 -0.21 -5.10 18.94
CA TRP A 42 0.88 -5.94 18.48
C TRP A 42 2.13 -5.77 19.35
N THR A 43 2.71 -6.89 19.80
CA THR A 43 4.00 -6.89 20.50
C THR A 43 5.00 -7.75 19.77
N SER A 44 6.25 -7.28 19.65
CA SER A 44 7.33 -8.08 19.08
C SER A 44 7.87 -9.06 20.12
N VAL A 45 7.97 -10.33 19.74
CA VAL A 45 8.54 -11.42 20.55
C VAL A 45 9.53 -12.22 19.71
N SER A 46 10.38 -13.01 20.35
CA SER A 46 11.31 -13.89 19.64
C SER A 46 10.55 -14.89 18.77
N CYS A 47 10.89 -15.00 17.49
CA CYS A 47 10.25 -15.92 16.54
C CYS A 47 10.40 -17.40 16.92
N SER A 48 11.39 -17.73 17.76
CA SER A 48 11.62 -19.08 18.27
C SER A 48 10.68 -19.45 19.43
N ASN A 49 10.03 -18.47 20.06
CA ASN A 49 9.12 -18.73 21.17
C ASN A 49 7.81 -19.29 20.62
N PRO A 50 7.41 -20.51 21.02
CA PRO A 50 6.16 -21.09 20.57
C PRO A 50 4.97 -20.26 21.07
N SER A 51 4.07 -19.91 20.16
CA SER A 51 2.82 -19.20 20.48
C SER A 51 1.67 -19.77 19.68
N PRO A 52 0.43 -19.69 20.20
CA PRO A 52 -0.77 -19.87 19.39
C PRO A 52 -0.76 -18.91 18.20
N PHE A 53 -1.39 -19.29 17.11
CA PHE A 53 -1.34 -18.52 15.86
C PHE A 53 -2.67 -18.55 15.13
N ILE A 54 -2.81 -17.62 14.18
CA ILE A 54 -4.02 -17.45 13.37
C ILE A 54 -3.61 -17.54 11.90
N CYS A 55 -4.25 -18.41 11.13
CA CYS A 55 -4.09 -18.48 9.69
C CYS A 55 -5.18 -17.67 8.99
N ALA A 56 -4.81 -16.91 7.97
CA ALA A 56 -5.73 -16.35 6.99
C ALA A 56 -5.81 -17.27 5.77
N ILE A 57 -7.02 -17.72 5.46
CA ILE A 57 -7.30 -18.62 4.33
C ILE A 57 -8.10 -17.81 3.30
N PRO A 58 -7.62 -17.68 2.06
CA PRO A 58 -8.28 -16.90 1.02
C PRO A 58 -9.60 -17.55 0.58
N GLU A 59 -10.50 -16.73 0.04
CA GLU A 59 -11.87 -17.15 -0.30
C GLU A 59 -11.92 -18.16 -1.46
N ASP A 60 -10.96 -18.09 -2.37
CA ASP A 60 -10.77 -19.00 -3.51
C ASP A 60 -10.41 -20.44 -3.10
N ALA A 61 -9.99 -20.66 -1.85
CA ALA A 61 -9.76 -21.99 -1.28
C ALA A 61 -11.06 -22.70 -0.81
N HIS A 62 -12.21 -22.03 -0.82
CA HIS A 62 -13.55 -22.58 -0.49
C HIS A 62 -14.41 -22.77 -1.76
N PRO A 63 -15.42 -23.67 -1.78
CA PRO A 63 -16.43 -23.67 -2.83
C PRO A 63 -17.09 -22.29 -2.89
N ALA A 64 -17.12 -21.70 -4.08
CA ALA A 64 -17.43 -20.30 -4.31
C ALA A 64 -18.74 -19.86 -3.63
N TYR A 65 -18.61 -18.98 -2.63
CA TYR A 65 -19.70 -18.08 -2.26
C TYR A 65 -19.52 -16.82 -3.10
N THR A 66 -20.47 -16.55 -3.98
CA THR A 66 -20.47 -15.34 -4.79
C THR A 66 -20.91 -14.17 -3.93
N CYS A 67 -19.94 -13.39 -3.43
CA CYS A 67 -20.24 -12.04 -2.96
C CYS A 67 -20.85 -11.24 -4.12
N PRO A 68 -21.86 -10.38 -3.87
CA PRO A 68 -22.34 -9.45 -4.88
C PRO A 68 -21.14 -8.66 -5.40
N THR A 69 -20.92 -8.70 -6.70
CA THR A 69 -19.85 -7.96 -7.35
C THR A 69 -20.01 -6.49 -6.98
N CYS A 70 -19.09 -5.95 -6.19
CA CYS A 70 -19.02 -4.51 -6.00
C CYS A 70 -18.73 -3.93 -7.38
N ALA A 71 -19.43 -2.85 -7.76
CA ALA A 71 -19.15 -2.18 -9.01
C ALA A 71 -17.67 -1.81 -9.01
N THR A 72 -16.92 -2.38 -9.95
CA THR A 72 -15.53 -2.00 -10.15
C THR A 72 -15.51 -0.49 -10.35
N PRO A 73 -14.75 0.28 -9.55
CA PRO A 73 -14.57 1.69 -9.82
C PRO A 73 -14.02 1.78 -11.24
N THR A 74 -14.83 2.31 -12.13
CA THR A 74 -14.43 2.52 -13.52
C THR A 74 -13.49 3.70 -13.51
N CYS A 75 -12.19 3.43 -13.58
CA CYS A 75 -11.23 4.47 -13.93
C CYS A 75 -11.67 5.05 -15.28
N PRO A 76 -11.91 6.36 -15.38
CA PRO A 76 -12.22 6.96 -16.67
C PRO A 76 -11.12 6.59 -17.66
N SER A 77 -11.52 6.22 -18.88
CA SER A 77 -10.57 5.95 -19.97
C SER A 77 -9.59 7.12 -20.06
N PRO A 78 -8.27 6.87 -20.12
CA PRO A 78 -7.31 7.94 -20.28
C PRO A 78 -7.69 8.77 -21.53
N PRO A 79 -7.80 10.11 -21.42
CA PRO A 79 -8.14 10.95 -22.55
C PRO A 79 -7.08 10.84 -23.68
N PRO A 80 -7.43 11.20 -24.92
CA PRO A 80 -6.46 11.23 -26.02
C PRO A 80 -5.28 12.19 -25.70
N ARG A 81 -4.06 11.75 -26.02
CA ARG A 81 -2.80 12.51 -25.94
C ARG A 81 -2.90 13.88 -26.65
N PRO A 82 -2.12 14.91 -26.24
CA PRO A 82 -0.92 14.84 -25.40
C PRO A 82 -1.14 15.19 -23.92
N TYR A 83 -0.49 14.41 -23.05
CA TYR A 83 -0.32 14.72 -21.63
C TYR A 83 0.91 15.61 -21.46
N TYR A 84 0.75 16.70 -20.73
CA TYR A 84 1.84 17.59 -20.34
C TYR A 84 1.80 17.77 -18.82
N CYS A 85 2.96 17.66 -18.18
CA CYS A 85 3.12 18.10 -16.81
C CYS A 85 3.55 19.57 -16.79
N GLU A 86 3.16 20.31 -15.76
CA GLU A 86 3.64 21.68 -15.55
C GLU A 86 5.18 21.69 -15.37
N SER A 87 5.81 22.86 -15.48
CA SER A 87 7.25 22.99 -15.18
C SER A 87 7.56 22.47 -13.78
N GLU A 88 8.71 21.81 -13.58
CA GLU A 88 9.12 21.14 -12.32
C GLU A 88 8.38 19.84 -11.98
N TRP A 89 7.51 19.34 -12.87
CA TRP A 89 6.86 18.04 -12.72
C TRP A 89 7.42 17.00 -13.68
N THR A 90 7.57 15.77 -13.21
CA THR A 90 8.07 14.65 -14.02
C THR A 90 6.93 13.69 -14.34
N TYR A 91 6.69 13.44 -15.63
CA TYR A 91 5.69 12.48 -16.09
C TYR A 91 6.20 11.04 -15.94
N PHE A 92 5.37 10.16 -15.36
CA PHE A 92 5.63 8.73 -15.35
C PHE A 92 4.58 7.98 -16.18
N GLU A 93 5.03 7.34 -17.26
CA GLU A 93 4.13 6.68 -18.23
C GLU A 93 3.36 5.51 -17.63
N HIS A 94 3.97 4.73 -16.72
CA HIS A 94 3.34 3.56 -16.12
C HIS A 94 2.11 3.89 -15.27
N THR A 95 2.07 5.10 -14.70
CA THR A 95 0.95 5.56 -13.88
C THR A 95 0.17 6.69 -14.53
N GLN A 96 0.60 7.13 -15.72
CA GLN A 96 0.02 8.24 -16.48
C GLN A 96 -0.18 9.50 -15.64
N SER A 97 0.77 9.79 -14.77
CA SER A 97 0.64 10.84 -13.76
C SER A 97 1.90 11.68 -13.65
N CYS A 98 1.74 12.90 -13.16
CA CYS A 98 2.82 13.85 -12.92
C CYS A 98 3.24 13.77 -11.46
N TYR A 99 4.56 13.73 -11.23
CA TYR A 99 5.16 13.62 -9.91
C TYR A 99 6.04 14.83 -9.63
N ARG A 100 6.00 15.31 -8.39
CA ARG A 100 6.90 16.34 -7.87
C ARG A 100 7.25 16.01 -6.43
N ARG A 101 8.50 16.30 -6.09
CA ARG A 101 9.06 16.12 -4.76
C ARG A 101 9.15 17.46 -4.05
N PHE A 102 8.76 17.50 -2.79
CA PHE A 102 8.97 18.62 -1.90
C PHE A 102 9.93 18.22 -0.77
N PHE A 103 10.72 19.18 -0.33
CA PHE A 103 11.61 19.07 0.83
C PHE A 103 11.05 19.89 1.99
N ASP A 104 11.55 19.65 3.20
CA ASP A 104 11.30 20.48 4.39
C ASP A 104 9.84 20.59 4.84
N ALA A 105 9.10 19.49 4.79
CA ALA A 105 7.74 19.40 5.32
C ALA A 105 7.57 18.19 6.24
N THR A 106 6.72 18.32 7.25
CA THR A 106 6.35 17.19 8.11
C THR A 106 5.35 16.30 7.39
N PHE A 107 5.20 15.05 7.86
CA PHE A 107 4.12 14.19 7.34
C PHE A 107 2.73 14.78 7.61
N ASP A 108 2.57 15.52 8.73
CA ASP A 108 1.29 16.09 9.14
C ASP A 108 0.84 17.23 8.19
N ASP A 109 1.77 18.08 7.77
CA ASP A 109 1.48 19.21 6.86
C ASP A 109 1.52 18.79 5.37
N ALA A 110 1.93 17.55 5.10
CA ALA A 110 2.31 17.09 3.79
C ALA A 110 1.17 17.09 2.76
N GLU A 111 0.02 16.58 3.19
CA GLU A 111 -1.15 16.51 2.34
C GLU A 111 -1.69 17.92 2.07
N GLU A 112 -1.67 18.81 3.06
CA GLU A 112 -2.10 20.20 2.86
C GLU A 112 -1.23 20.93 1.82
N ILE A 113 0.10 20.76 1.90
CA ILE A 113 1.03 21.30 0.90
C ILE A 113 0.71 20.71 -0.48
N CYS A 114 0.52 19.40 -0.59
CA CYS A 114 0.21 18.75 -1.85
C CYS A 114 -1.13 19.25 -2.43
N VAL A 115 -2.16 19.37 -1.60
CA VAL A 115 -3.47 19.89 -2.02
C VAL A 115 -3.37 21.34 -2.49
N SER A 116 -2.56 22.17 -1.84
CA SER A 116 -2.35 23.57 -2.22
C SER A 116 -1.73 23.74 -3.62
N GLU A 117 -0.95 22.74 -4.08
CA GLU A 117 -0.32 22.69 -5.40
C GLU A 117 -1.18 21.95 -6.44
N GLY A 118 -2.42 21.57 -6.09
CA GLY A 118 -3.42 21.01 -7.02
C GLY A 118 -3.35 19.50 -7.24
N GLY A 119 -2.87 18.73 -6.27
CA GLY A 119 -2.79 17.26 -6.30
C GLY A 119 -2.71 16.68 -4.89
N HIS A 120 -2.18 15.48 -4.73
CA HIS A 120 -2.25 14.74 -3.45
C HIS A 120 -0.97 13.98 -3.18
N LEU A 121 -0.74 13.55 -1.94
CA LEU A 121 0.32 12.60 -1.66
C LEU A 121 0.23 11.36 -2.57
N THR A 122 1.38 10.91 -3.05
CA THR A 122 1.43 9.78 -3.97
C THR A 122 1.11 8.49 -3.22
N SER A 123 0.25 7.70 -3.83
CA SER A 123 0.09 6.30 -3.48
C SER A 123 1.01 5.47 -4.36
N ILE A 124 1.85 4.61 -3.78
CA ILE A 124 2.76 3.74 -4.53
C ILE A 124 2.12 2.35 -4.66
N TRP A 125 1.88 1.90 -5.89
CA TRP A 125 1.19 0.63 -6.19
C TRP A 125 2.07 -0.40 -6.90
N SER A 126 3.30 -0.03 -7.26
CA SER A 126 4.20 -0.94 -7.96
C SER A 126 5.65 -0.67 -7.59
N SER A 127 6.50 -1.69 -7.74
CA SER A 127 7.94 -1.52 -7.61
C SER A 127 8.49 -0.53 -8.64
N ALA A 128 7.97 -0.54 -9.87
CA ALA A 128 8.37 0.42 -10.90
C ALA A 128 8.03 1.87 -10.52
N GLU A 129 6.85 2.10 -9.92
CA GLU A 129 6.49 3.41 -9.37
C GLU A 129 7.41 3.78 -8.20
N ASN A 130 7.66 2.86 -7.27
CA ASN A 130 8.59 3.08 -6.17
C ASN A 130 9.99 3.46 -6.65
N ASP A 131 10.52 2.74 -7.64
CA ASP A 131 11.85 2.96 -8.20
C ASP A 131 11.93 4.30 -8.93
N PHE A 132 10.86 4.72 -9.60
CA PHE A 132 10.78 6.04 -10.22
C PHE A 132 10.73 7.17 -9.19
N VAL A 133 9.86 7.02 -8.18
CA VAL A 133 9.65 7.91 -7.03
C VAL A 133 10.97 8.13 -6.27
N VAL A 134 11.73 7.06 -6.02
CA VAL A 134 13.05 7.12 -5.38
C VAL A 134 14.10 7.67 -6.37
N GLY A 135 14.14 7.12 -7.59
CA GLY A 135 15.14 7.37 -8.62
C GLY A 135 15.10 8.72 -9.31
N THR A 136 14.12 9.59 -9.01
CA THR A 136 14.14 11.03 -9.39
C THR A 136 15.25 11.83 -8.66
N GLU A 137 16.28 11.16 -8.16
CA GLU A 137 17.55 11.72 -7.72
C GLU A 137 18.46 12.04 -8.92
N LEU A 138 18.63 13.33 -9.21
CA LEU A 138 19.88 13.82 -9.79
C LEU A 138 20.72 14.46 -8.68
N CYS A 139 21.62 13.65 -8.11
CA CYS A 139 22.88 14.00 -7.45
C CYS A 139 22.86 14.92 -6.19
N SER A 140 23.27 14.32 -5.06
CA SER A 140 23.80 14.97 -3.82
C SER A 140 22.78 15.83 -3.06
N ILE A 141 22.53 15.70 -1.75
CA ILE A 141 23.40 15.60 -0.57
C ILE A 141 22.51 15.04 0.56
N ASN A 142 23.10 14.34 1.55
CA ASN A 142 22.44 13.99 2.82
C ASN A 142 21.78 15.22 3.48
N VAL A 143 20.46 15.32 3.43
CA VAL A 143 19.67 16.14 4.35
C VAL A 143 18.38 15.39 4.65
N HIS A 144 18.04 15.31 5.93
CA HIS A 144 16.82 14.72 6.52
C HIS A 144 15.65 14.61 5.52
N MET A 145 15.48 13.44 4.90
CA MET A 145 14.59 13.31 3.75
C MET A 145 13.15 13.10 4.21
N SER A 146 12.45 14.20 4.45
CA SER A 146 10.99 14.19 4.49
C SER A 146 10.47 14.16 3.05
N PHE A 147 10.48 12.98 2.42
CA PHE A 147 10.04 12.82 1.04
C PHE A 147 8.54 13.03 0.92
N LEU A 148 8.11 14.23 0.56
CA LEU A 148 6.73 14.45 0.12
C LEU A 148 6.65 14.30 -1.38
N GLN A 149 6.00 13.22 -1.77
CA GLN A 149 5.80 12.85 -3.15
C GLN A 149 4.36 13.19 -3.48
N MET A 150 4.14 14.06 -4.46
CA MET A 150 2.81 14.45 -4.88
C MET A 150 2.50 13.84 -6.25
N LYS A 151 1.28 13.33 -6.42
CA LYS A 151 0.72 12.86 -7.69
C LYS A 151 -0.38 13.82 -8.13
N ARG A 152 -0.26 14.38 -9.33
CA ARG A 152 -1.29 15.22 -9.96
C ARG A 152 -1.81 14.56 -11.23
N PHE A 153 -3.13 14.50 -11.35
CA PHE A 153 -3.83 14.05 -12.54
C PHE A 153 -4.25 15.26 -13.36
N HIS A 154 -3.56 15.55 -14.46
CA HIS A 154 -4.01 16.57 -15.39
C HIS A 154 -5.10 16.02 -16.31
N ARG A 155 -6.27 16.66 -16.31
CA ARG A 155 -7.22 16.67 -17.44
C ARG A 155 -7.04 17.98 -18.19
N TYR A 156 -7.15 17.93 -19.52
CA TYR A 156 -7.09 19.11 -20.39
C TYR A 156 -8.10 20.18 -19.91
N GLN A 157 -7.66 21.44 -19.81
CA GLN A 157 -8.57 22.60 -19.83
C GLN A 157 -8.77 23.00 -21.30
N GLU A 158 -10.03 23.19 -21.68
CA GLU A 158 -10.46 23.61 -23.03
C GLU A 158 -9.75 24.88 -23.55
#